data_AF-A0A5K7Z4X0-F1
#
_entry.id   AF-A0A5K7Z4X0-F1
#
_cell.length_a   1.000
_cell.length_b   1.000
_cell.length_c   1.000
_cell.angle_alpha   90.00
_cell.angle_beta   90.00
_cell.angle_gamma   90.00
#
_symmetry.space_group_name_H-M   'P 1'
#
loop_
_entity.id
_entity.type
_entity.pdbx_description
1 polymer ?
#
loop_
_entity_poly.entity_id
_entity_poly.type
_entity_poly.pdbx_seq_one_letter_code
_entity_poly.pdbx_strand_id
1 'polypeptide(L)'
;MTIEPQITLDTMSEADLEPVLELLRGRDPDTVARKAGVSRTRLLRIRDDLLALIEQERARVSDSPPEKIGRNAPCPCGSGKKYKHCCLNRHGPRHGSAGQAKPSATSAAQPAKNAEQTQLIAQIEKTFDRLRAGRYGEAIDRAATLLERYPDEDRLHDILSTAKLHAGQFDQALDICKKRMAVAESEKSFFIEHGRYRDSEIDRPALSYFYPPLTWLQKTWIALKAKAYNDQCAIEEDAGIVEWVSALKTADDASRFPNDRTRGLDLRRKALAEPIQRLKTAGPDVVPHLRPLAWKYSWSGLFVPEILSVYPTPMATRTLIDISMFGFSYASGASLHYLEKRGAAVITAIREAFSMDRKFDPIKTGIVSVLGNIRTPEAYDLLLGLLAHESPHVVNWAGDALGKFETIDALPAMEAASQKIGGEKMIDRAIRRLKDLASAAIPPE
;
A
#
# COMPACT_ATOMS: atom_id res chain seq x y z
N MET A 1 -21.67 -26.12 -39.57
CA MET A 1 -20.93 -25.22 -38.65
C MET A 1 -20.21 -26.09 -37.65
N THR A 2 -18.92 -26.30 -37.85
CA THR A 2 -18.05 -27.05 -36.93
C THR A 2 -17.88 -26.22 -35.66
N ILE A 3 -18.48 -26.67 -34.56
CA ILE A 3 -18.25 -26.10 -33.23
C ILE A 3 -16.84 -26.54 -32.83
N GLU A 4 -15.87 -25.63 -32.88
CA GLU A 4 -14.53 -25.88 -32.34
C GLU A 4 -14.63 -26.18 -30.84
N PRO A 5 -13.93 -27.21 -30.34
CA PRO A 5 -14.00 -27.63 -28.94
C PRO A 5 -13.60 -26.50 -27.99
N GLN A 6 -14.19 -26.50 -26.78
CA GLN A 6 -13.77 -25.61 -25.68
C GLN A 6 -12.29 -25.86 -25.36
N ILE A 7 -11.51 -24.78 -25.30
CA ILE A 7 -10.08 -24.82 -25.01
C ILE A 7 -9.91 -25.16 -23.52
N THR A 8 -9.15 -26.21 -23.22
CA THR A 8 -8.81 -26.62 -21.85
C THR A 8 -7.41 -26.12 -21.51
N LEU A 9 -7.32 -25.17 -20.58
CA LEU A 9 -6.10 -24.46 -20.19
C LEU A 9 -4.99 -25.37 -19.63
N ASP A 10 -5.35 -26.53 -19.07
CA ASP A 10 -4.40 -27.53 -18.54
C ASP A 10 -3.50 -28.18 -19.63
N THR A 11 -3.78 -27.89 -20.90
CA THR A 11 -3.04 -28.44 -22.05
C THR A 11 -2.22 -27.39 -22.82
N MET A 12 -2.28 -26.12 -22.40
CA MET A 12 -1.58 -25.02 -23.10
C MET A 12 -0.14 -24.87 -22.59
N SER A 13 0.82 -24.80 -23.52
CA SER A 13 2.21 -24.53 -23.16
C SER A 13 2.42 -23.04 -22.85
N GLU A 14 3.52 -22.71 -22.16
CA GLU A 14 3.93 -21.33 -21.88
C GLU A 14 4.07 -20.49 -23.18
N ALA A 15 4.47 -21.14 -24.27
CA ALA A 15 4.56 -20.53 -25.60
C ALA A 15 3.18 -20.18 -26.21
N ASP A 16 2.13 -20.92 -25.85
CA ASP A 16 0.76 -20.66 -26.34
C ASP A 16 0.09 -19.50 -25.59
N LEU A 17 0.58 -19.17 -24.40
CA LEU A 17 0.04 -18.11 -23.53
C LEU A 17 0.74 -16.75 -23.76
N GLU A 18 1.98 -16.72 -24.23
CA GLU A 18 2.73 -15.46 -24.43
C GLU A 18 2.01 -14.44 -25.33
N PRO A 19 1.37 -14.81 -26.45
CA PRO A 19 0.59 -13.86 -27.25
C PRO A 19 -0.58 -13.24 -26.47
N VAL A 20 -1.22 -14.01 -25.60
CA VAL A 20 -2.33 -13.54 -24.76
C VAL A 20 -1.81 -12.59 -23.68
N LEU A 21 -0.64 -12.87 -23.10
CA LEU A 21 0.02 -11.99 -22.14
C LEU A 21 0.45 -10.66 -22.77
N GLU A 22 0.98 -10.67 -23.99
CA GLU A 22 1.27 -9.44 -24.74
C GLU A 22 0.01 -8.57 -24.94
N LEU A 23 -1.12 -9.21 -25.27
CA LEU A 23 -2.42 -8.54 -25.40
C LEU A 23 -2.90 -7.94 -24.07
N LEU A 24 -2.80 -8.66 -22.96
CA LEU A 24 -3.15 -8.18 -21.62
C LEU A 24 -2.24 -7.03 -21.13
N ARG A 25 -1.00 -6.97 -21.62
CA ARG A 25 -0.05 -5.86 -21.39
C ARG A 25 -0.33 -4.63 -22.28
N GLY A 26 -1.42 -4.65 -23.07
CA GLY A 26 -1.90 -3.51 -23.85
C GLY A 26 -1.30 -3.40 -25.26
N ARG A 27 -0.71 -4.47 -25.81
CA ARG A 27 -0.26 -4.51 -27.21
C ARG A 27 -1.46 -4.57 -28.17
N ASP A 28 -1.26 -4.08 -29.39
CA ASP A 28 -2.27 -4.09 -30.45
C ASP A 28 -2.65 -5.53 -30.87
N PRO A 29 -3.95 -5.90 -30.89
CA PRO A 29 -4.40 -7.27 -31.15
C PRO A 29 -4.02 -7.79 -32.54
N ASP A 30 -4.05 -6.94 -33.56
CA ASP A 30 -3.76 -7.32 -34.93
C ASP A 30 -2.26 -7.59 -35.14
N THR A 31 -1.42 -6.79 -34.47
CA THR A 31 0.03 -6.97 -34.43
C THR A 31 0.43 -8.27 -33.72
N VAL A 32 -0.17 -8.55 -32.57
CA VAL A 32 0.12 -9.75 -31.77
C VAL A 32 -0.36 -11.01 -32.49
N ALA A 33 -1.57 -10.98 -33.07
CA ALA A 33 -2.13 -12.10 -33.83
C ALA A 33 -1.23 -12.50 -35.01
N ARG A 34 -0.78 -11.52 -35.78
CA ARG A 34 0.15 -11.73 -36.90
C ARG A 34 1.49 -12.30 -36.44
N LYS A 35 2.07 -11.77 -35.35
CA LYS A 35 3.34 -12.25 -34.78
C LYS A 35 3.25 -13.69 -34.30
N ALA A 36 2.13 -14.08 -33.71
CA ALA A 36 1.89 -15.40 -33.17
C ALA A 36 1.33 -16.41 -34.20
N GLY A 37 1.12 -16.00 -35.46
CA GLY A 37 0.57 -16.88 -36.50
C GLY A 37 -0.86 -17.36 -36.24
N VAL A 38 -1.64 -16.62 -35.43
CA VAL A 38 -3.02 -16.96 -35.09
C VAL A 38 -4.00 -15.90 -35.60
N SER A 39 -5.26 -16.27 -35.82
CA SER A 39 -6.27 -15.29 -36.19
C SER A 39 -6.59 -14.37 -35.01
N ARG A 40 -6.88 -13.10 -35.29
CA ARG A 40 -7.32 -12.11 -34.30
C ARG A 40 -8.49 -12.62 -33.46
N THR A 41 -9.47 -13.24 -34.12
CA THR A 41 -10.66 -13.82 -33.48
C THR A 41 -10.29 -14.94 -32.50
N ARG A 42 -9.35 -15.81 -32.88
CA ARG A 42 -8.86 -16.88 -32.00
C ARG A 42 -8.09 -16.32 -30.81
N LEU A 43 -7.23 -15.33 -31.02
CA LEU A 43 -6.46 -14.67 -29.95
C LEU A 43 -7.37 -14.01 -28.91
N LEU A 44 -8.39 -13.27 -29.36
CA LEU A 44 -9.36 -12.62 -28.46
C LEU A 44 -10.20 -13.64 -27.69
N ARG A 45 -10.60 -14.74 -28.34
CA ARG A 45 -11.33 -15.84 -27.67
C ARG A 45 -10.52 -16.48 -26.55
N ILE A 46 -9.23 -16.79 -26.79
CA ILE A 46 -8.35 -17.37 -25.77
C ILE A 46 -8.19 -16.40 -24.58
N ARG A 47 -8.04 -15.09 -24.85
CA ARG A 47 -8.00 -14.07 -23.78
C ARG A 47 -9.28 -14.09 -22.95
N ASP A 48 -10.44 -14.09 -23.61
CA ASP A 48 -11.73 -14.00 -22.92
C ASP A 48 -12.00 -15.26 -22.09
N ASP A 49 -11.66 -16.44 -22.61
CA ASP A 49 -11.74 -17.72 -21.89
C ASP A 49 -10.79 -17.73 -20.67
N LEU A 50 -9.57 -17.21 -20.79
CA LEU A 50 -8.61 -17.10 -19.69
C LEU A 50 -9.10 -16.12 -18.60
N LEU A 51 -9.63 -14.97 -18.98
CA LEU A 51 -10.18 -14.00 -18.03
C LEU A 51 -11.40 -14.56 -17.29
N ALA A 52 -12.28 -15.28 -18.00
CA ALA A 52 -13.43 -15.96 -17.40
C ALA A 52 -13.00 -17.05 -16.42
N LEU A 53 -11.93 -17.81 -16.72
CA LEU A 53 -11.37 -18.79 -15.78
C LEU A 53 -10.81 -18.11 -14.52
N ILE A 54 -10.04 -17.03 -14.67
CA ILE A 54 -9.49 -16.27 -13.53
C ILE A 54 -10.62 -15.72 -12.64
N GLU A 55 -11.70 -15.25 -13.25
CA GLU A 55 -12.89 -14.77 -12.53
C GLU A 55 -13.62 -15.92 -11.81
N GLN A 56 -13.74 -17.08 -12.45
CA GLN A 56 -14.31 -18.29 -11.84
C GLN A 56 -13.45 -18.83 -10.70
N GLU A 57 -12.11 -18.83 -10.83
CA GLU A 57 -11.18 -19.19 -9.74
C GLU A 57 -11.27 -18.21 -8.58
N ARG A 58 -11.32 -16.91 -8.85
CA ARG A 58 -11.54 -15.90 -7.81
C ARG A 58 -12.86 -16.09 -7.06
N ALA A 59 -13.93 -16.43 -7.78
CA ALA A 59 -15.21 -16.76 -7.18
C ALA A 59 -15.12 -18.03 -6.31
N ARG A 60 -14.42 -19.08 -6.77
CA ARG A 60 -14.18 -20.31 -5.98
C ARG A 60 -13.33 -20.08 -4.73
N VAL A 61 -12.33 -19.19 -4.80
CA VAL A 61 -11.51 -18.78 -3.65
C VAL A 61 -12.33 -17.97 -2.64
N SER A 62 -13.37 -17.25 -3.08
CA SER A 62 -14.28 -16.51 -2.19
C SER A 62 -15.29 -17.39 -1.46
N ASP A 63 -15.60 -18.58 -1.99
CA ASP A 63 -16.52 -19.57 -1.39
C ASP A 63 -15.79 -20.72 -0.66
N SER A 64 -14.46 -20.69 -0.65
CA SER A 64 -13.65 -21.64 0.12
C SER A 64 -13.58 -21.20 1.58
N PRO A 65 -13.89 -22.07 2.57
CA PRO A 65 -13.69 -21.72 3.97
C PRO A 65 -12.22 -21.33 4.17
N PRO A 66 -11.93 -20.30 4.98
CA PRO A 66 -10.59 -19.74 5.09
C PRO A 66 -9.59 -20.85 5.35
N GLU A 67 -8.58 -20.90 4.49
CA GLU A 67 -7.53 -21.90 4.53
C GLU A 67 -6.97 -21.97 5.96
N LYS A 68 -7.15 -23.12 6.62
CA LYS A 68 -6.80 -23.27 8.04
C LYS A 68 -5.30 -23.03 8.18
N ILE A 69 -4.94 -21.89 8.78
CA ILE A 69 -3.56 -21.52 9.08
C ILE A 69 -2.83 -22.73 9.69
N GLY A 70 -1.75 -23.17 9.03
CA GLY A 70 -0.97 -24.32 9.49
C GLY A 70 -0.47 -24.11 10.92
N ARG A 71 -0.64 -25.11 11.79
CA ARG A 71 -0.33 -25.04 13.24
C ARG A 71 1.08 -24.52 13.54
N ASN A 72 2.05 -24.74 12.65
CA ASN A 72 3.44 -24.30 12.81
C ASN A 72 3.77 -22.99 12.08
N ALA A 73 2.86 -22.41 11.29
CA ALA A 73 3.06 -21.15 10.60
C ALA A 73 3.15 -19.97 11.60
N PRO A 74 3.85 -18.88 11.29
CA PRO A 74 3.87 -17.68 12.15
C PRO A 74 2.45 -17.11 12.33
N CYS A 75 2.04 -16.79 13.56
CA CYS A 75 0.66 -16.32 13.79
C CYS A 75 0.42 -14.98 13.07
N PRO A 76 -0.70 -14.83 12.34
CA PRO A 76 -1.07 -13.57 11.67
C PRO A 76 -1.30 -12.39 12.62
N CYS A 77 -1.37 -12.60 13.94
CA CYS A 77 -1.45 -11.51 14.92
C CYS A 77 -0.14 -10.74 15.11
N GLY A 78 0.91 -11.08 14.35
CA GLY A 78 2.20 -10.38 14.39
C GLY A 78 3.04 -10.65 15.63
N SER A 79 2.75 -11.72 16.38
CA SER A 79 3.48 -12.05 17.64
C SER A 79 4.85 -12.70 17.44
N GLY A 80 5.24 -13.01 16.21
CA GLY A 80 6.44 -13.80 15.89
C GLY A 80 6.38 -15.29 16.30
N LYS A 81 5.36 -15.72 17.06
CA LYS A 81 5.21 -17.10 17.54
C LYS A 81 4.51 -18.00 16.51
N LYS A 82 4.77 -19.32 16.55
CA LYS A 82 4.01 -20.32 15.76
C LYS A 82 2.52 -20.29 16.15
N TYR A 83 1.63 -20.46 15.17
CA TYR A 83 0.18 -20.32 15.31
C TYR A 83 -0.40 -21.16 16.45
N LYS A 84 0.10 -22.40 16.63
CA LYS A 84 -0.25 -23.30 17.73
C LYS A 84 0.10 -22.78 19.13
N HIS A 85 1.13 -21.94 19.26
CA HIS A 85 1.58 -21.38 20.53
C HIS A 85 1.07 -19.96 20.78
N CYS A 86 0.18 -19.46 19.92
CA CYS A 86 -0.33 -18.11 20.02
C CYS A 86 -1.86 -18.10 19.91
N CYS A 87 -2.36 -18.07 18.69
CA CYS A 87 -3.76 -17.74 18.42
C CYS A 87 -4.65 -18.99 18.40
N LEU A 88 -4.08 -20.15 18.06
CA LEU A 88 -4.81 -21.43 18.05
C LEU A 88 -5.24 -21.86 19.47
N ASN A 89 -4.37 -21.69 20.46
CA ASN A 89 -4.69 -22.01 21.86
C ASN A 89 -5.61 -20.96 22.51
N ARG A 90 -5.78 -19.78 21.88
CA ARG A 90 -6.68 -18.72 22.34
C ARG A 90 -8.09 -18.80 21.73
N HIS A 91 -8.29 -19.57 20.64
CA HIS A 91 -9.57 -19.65 19.92
C HIS A 91 -10.07 -21.09 19.64
N GLY A 92 -9.48 -22.13 20.22
CA GLY A 92 -10.00 -23.50 20.12
C GLY A 92 -11.24 -23.72 21.01
N PRO A 93 -12.22 -24.56 20.61
CA PRO A 93 -13.29 -24.98 21.51
C PRO A 93 -12.69 -25.68 22.73
N ARG A 94 -12.96 -25.16 23.93
CA ARG A 94 -12.60 -25.81 25.19
C ARG A 94 -13.37 -27.13 25.31
N HIS A 95 -12.74 -28.25 25.01
CA HIS A 95 -13.23 -29.55 25.46
C HIS A 95 -12.68 -29.86 26.85
N GLY A 96 -13.60 -29.95 27.82
CA GLY A 96 -13.54 -30.95 28.88
C GLY A 96 -13.04 -30.52 30.26
N SER A 97 -13.94 -29.94 31.07
CA SER A 97 -14.20 -30.49 32.40
C SER A 97 -15.66 -30.25 32.78
N ALA A 98 -16.38 -31.37 32.93
CA ALA A 98 -17.77 -31.40 33.32
C ALA A 98 -17.92 -30.99 34.80
N GLY A 99 -18.77 -30.01 35.05
CA GLY A 99 -19.24 -29.63 36.37
C GLY A 99 -20.54 -28.85 36.17
N GLN A 100 -21.66 -29.45 36.58
CA GLN A 100 -23.00 -28.95 36.39
C GLN A 100 -23.18 -27.53 36.96
N ALA A 101 -23.58 -26.58 36.12
CA ALA A 101 -24.21 -25.34 36.57
C ALA A 101 -25.28 -24.91 35.53
N LYS A 102 -26.48 -24.63 36.05
CA LYS A 102 -27.73 -24.34 35.32
C LYS A 102 -27.62 -23.13 34.36
N PRO A 103 -28.50 -23.03 33.35
CA PRO A 103 -28.51 -21.91 32.41
C PRO A 103 -28.93 -20.61 33.12
N SER A 104 -28.02 -19.63 33.21
CA SER A 104 -28.36 -18.27 33.63
C SER A 104 -28.58 -17.38 32.40
N ALA A 105 -29.82 -16.89 32.29
CA ALA A 105 -30.31 -15.74 31.55
C ALA A 105 -29.35 -15.06 30.53
N THR A 106 -29.63 -15.26 29.25
CA THR A 106 -29.17 -14.40 28.15
C THR A 106 -29.64 -12.97 28.41
N SER A 107 -28.70 -12.07 28.74
CA SER A 107 -29.01 -10.68 29.08
C SER A 107 -29.50 -9.89 27.86
N ALA A 108 -30.55 -9.08 28.03
CA ALA A 108 -31.10 -8.18 27.03
C ALA A 108 -30.14 -7.07 26.53
N ALA A 109 -28.90 -7.02 27.03
CA ALA A 109 -27.90 -6.01 26.72
C ALA A 109 -27.14 -6.25 25.39
N GLN A 110 -27.14 -7.48 24.88
CA GLN A 110 -26.45 -7.84 23.63
C GLN A 110 -27.09 -7.28 22.34
N PRO A 111 -28.44 -7.34 22.15
CA PRO A 111 -29.06 -6.81 20.92
C PRO A 111 -28.99 -5.29 20.79
N ALA A 112 -29.04 -4.54 21.89
CA ALA A 112 -28.95 -3.08 21.87
C ALA A 112 -27.57 -2.56 21.43
N LYS A 113 -26.47 -3.25 21.80
CA LYS A 113 -25.10 -2.89 21.40
C LYS A 113 -24.81 -3.19 19.93
N ASN A 114 -25.33 -4.29 19.41
CA ASN A 114 -25.23 -4.59 17.98
C ASN A 114 -25.97 -3.54 17.13
N ALA A 115 -27.11 -3.04 17.63
CA ALA A 115 -27.83 -1.95 16.99
C ALA A 115 -27.04 -0.63 17.03
N GLU A 116 -26.43 -0.28 18.17
CA GLU A 116 -25.58 0.91 18.30
C GLU A 116 -24.36 0.86 17.37
N GLN A 117 -23.65 -0.27 17.31
CA GLN A 117 -22.50 -0.44 16.43
C GLN A 117 -22.91 -0.34 14.95
N THR A 118 -24.03 -0.95 14.57
CA THR A 118 -24.59 -0.85 13.22
C THR A 118 -24.94 0.59 12.87
N GLN A 119 -25.55 1.33 13.81
CA GLN A 119 -25.89 2.73 13.63
C GLN A 119 -24.64 3.60 13.48
N LEU A 120 -23.60 3.37 14.28
CA LEU A 120 -22.32 4.07 14.18
C LEU A 120 -21.67 3.84 12.81
N ILE A 121 -21.61 2.59 12.34
CA ILE A 121 -21.07 2.27 11.01
C ILE A 121 -21.82 3.03 9.91
N ALA A 122 -23.16 3.00 9.93
CA ALA A 122 -23.96 3.74 8.95
C ALA A 122 -23.75 5.26 9.02
N GLN A 123 -23.45 5.81 10.20
CA GLN A 123 -23.12 7.23 10.35
C GLN A 123 -21.71 7.55 9.85
N ILE A 124 -20.73 6.66 10.06
CA ILE A 124 -19.37 6.78 9.51
C ILE A 124 -19.43 6.76 7.98
N GLU A 125 -20.16 5.81 7.38
CA GLU A 125 -20.33 5.70 5.92
C GLU A 125 -20.94 6.97 5.33
N LYS A 126 -22.03 7.48 5.91
CA LYS A 126 -22.63 8.77 5.49
C LYS A 126 -21.67 9.95 5.60
N THR A 127 -20.79 9.94 6.60
CA THR A 127 -19.79 10.99 6.80
C THR A 127 -18.68 10.87 5.75
N PHE A 128 -18.26 9.64 5.44
CA PHE A 128 -17.31 9.35 4.38
C PHE A 128 -17.85 9.73 2.99
N ASP A 129 -19.15 9.52 2.73
CA ASP A 129 -19.79 9.94 1.48
C ASP A 129 -19.78 11.46 1.29
N ARG A 130 -19.92 12.24 2.37
CA ARG A 130 -19.78 13.71 2.33
C ARG A 130 -18.36 14.11 1.95
N LEU A 131 -17.35 13.46 2.55
CA LEU A 131 -15.95 13.65 2.20
C LEU A 131 -15.70 13.35 0.72
N ARG A 132 -16.19 12.21 0.22
CA ARG A 132 -16.05 11.81 -1.19
C ARG A 132 -16.76 12.78 -2.15
N ALA A 133 -17.88 13.36 -1.73
CA ALA A 133 -18.61 14.37 -2.49
C ALA A 133 -17.96 15.76 -2.45
N GLY A 134 -16.80 15.92 -1.81
CA GLY A 134 -16.12 17.21 -1.68
C GLY A 134 -16.77 18.18 -0.68
N ARG A 135 -17.76 17.72 0.10
CA ARG A 135 -18.49 18.52 1.09
C ARG A 135 -17.71 18.49 2.41
N TYR A 136 -16.50 19.05 2.38
CA TYR A 136 -15.52 18.91 3.47
C TYR A 136 -16.00 19.54 4.78
N GLY A 137 -16.64 20.72 4.74
CA GLY A 137 -17.22 21.34 5.95
C GLY A 137 -18.24 20.44 6.64
N GLU A 138 -19.21 19.90 5.88
CA GLU A 138 -20.20 18.96 6.39
C GLU A 138 -19.60 17.66 6.95
N ALA A 139 -18.49 17.19 6.37
CA ALA A 139 -17.77 16.01 6.85
C ALA A 139 -17.01 16.31 8.14
N ILE A 140 -16.38 17.48 8.25
CA ILE A 140 -15.67 17.96 9.45
C ILE A 140 -16.66 18.06 10.62
N ASP A 141 -17.77 18.78 10.44
CA ASP A 141 -18.74 19.01 11.52
C ASP A 141 -19.34 17.70 12.01
N ARG A 142 -19.69 16.81 11.08
CA ARG A 142 -20.31 15.53 11.40
C ARG A 142 -19.32 14.59 12.09
N ALA A 143 -18.08 14.50 11.63
CA ALA A 143 -17.04 13.69 12.27
C ALA A 143 -16.73 14.22 13.68
N ALA A 144 -16.57 15.54 13.84
CA ALA A 144 -16.34 16.18 15.14
C ALA A 144 -17.47 15.88 16.14
N THR A 145 -18.73 16.02 15.71
CA THR A 145 -19.91 15.70 16.54
C THR A 145 -19.91 14.22 16.97
N LEU A 146 -19.56 13.29 16.07
CA LEU A 146 -19.54 11.87 16.41
C LEU A 146 -18.39 11.53 17.37
N LEU A 147 -17.26 12.22 17.28
CA LEU A 147 -16.11 12.04 18.16
C LEU A 147 -16.37 12.50 19.60
N GLU A 148 -17.38 13.34 19.85
CA GLU A 148 -17.81 13.66 21.23
C GLU A 148 -18.35 12.42 21.97
N ARG A 149 -19.01 11.51 21.23
CA ARG A 149 -19.55 10.26 21.76
C ARG A 149 -18.61 9.07 21.60
N TYR A 150 -17.81 9.07 20.53
CA TYR A 150 -16.91 7.97 20.15
C TYR A 150 -15.47 8.49 19.99
N PRO A 151 -14.81 8.93 21.08
CA PRO A 151 -13.53 9.66 21.01
C PRO A 151 -12.37 8.83 20.47
N ASP A 152 -12.45 7.50 20.53
CA ASP A 152 -11.37 6.58 20.12
C ASP A 152 -11.62 5.90 18.77
N GLU A 153 -12.66 6.29 18.03
CA GLU A 153 -12.97 5.72 16.73
C GLU A 153 -12.08 6.32 15.62
N ASP A 154 -11.04 5.58 15.22
CA ASP A 154 -10.04 6.08 14.28
C ASP A 154 -10.58 6.35 12.88
N ARG A 155 -11.66 5.69 12.45
CA ARG A 155 -12.28 5.99 11.14
C ARG A 155 -12.84 7.41 11.11
N LEU A 156 -13.35 7.92 12.24
CA LEU A 156 -13.84 9.29 12.34
C LEU A 156 -12.70 10.31 12.38
N HIS A 157 -11.62 10.01 13.11
CA HIS A 157 -10.41 10.86 13.07
C HIS A 157 -9.77 10.89 11.69
N ASP A 158 -9.80 9.78 10.96
CA ASP A 158 -9.32 9.69 9.58
C ASP A 158 -10.15 10.59 8.66
N ILE A 159 -11.48 10.47 8.71
CA ILE A 159 -12.37 11.34 7.95
C ILE A 159 -12.13 12.81 8.30
N LEU A 160 -12.03 13.14 9.59
CA LEU A 160 -11.83 14.51 10.06
C LEU A 160 -10.49 15.08 9.57
N SER A 161 -9.39 14.35 9.76
CA SER A 161 -8.05 14.79 9.32
C SER A 161 -7.98 14.93 7.80
N THR A 162 -8.53 13.98 7.05
CA THR A 162 -8.58 14.02 5.58
C THR A 162 -9.42 15.19 5.09
N ALA A 163 -10.63 15.40 5.64
CA ALA A 163 -11.48 16.52 5.28
C ALA A 163 -10.81 17.88 5.56
N LYS A 164 -10.09 18.00 6.69
CA LYS A 164 -9.31 19.19 7.03
C LYS A 164 -8.16 19.43 6.05
N LEU A 165 -7.41 18.39 5.64
CA LEU A 165 -6.39 18.52 4.59
C LEU A 165 -6.99 19.04 3.29
N HIS A 166 -8.11 18.47 2.86
CA HIS A 166 -8.79 18.87 1.63
C HIS A 166 -9.37 20.30 1.70
N ALA A 167 -9.73 20.76 2.89
CA ALA A 167 -10.18 22.13 3.16
C ALA A 167 -9.03 23.13 3.38
N GLY A 168 -7.76 22.73 3.21
CA GLY A 168 -6.60 23.60 3.43
C GLY A 168 -6.24 23.85 4.90
N GLN A 169 -6.89 23.16 5.85
CA GLN A 169 -6.63 23.26 7.29
C GLN A 169 -5.46 22.33 7.70
N PHE A 170 -4.28 22.52 7.09
CA PHE A 170 -3.15 21.59 7.19
C PHE A 170 -2.64 21.39 8.61
N ASP A 171 -2.49 22.47 9.39
CA ASP A 171 -1.98 22.38 10.77
C ASP A 171 -2.92 21.59 11.68
N GLN A 172 -4.22 21.83 11.57
CA GLN A 172 -5.23 21.10 12.35
C GLN A 172 -5.25 19.62 11.99
N ALA A 173 -5.15 19.28 10.70
CA ALA A 173 -5.07 17.89 10.26
C ALA A 173 -3.79 17.20 10.76
N LEU A 174 -2.65 17.89 10.70
CA LEU A 174 -1.37 17.38 11.18
C LEU A 174 -1.41 17.09 12.68
N ASP A 175 -2.03 17.97 13.47
CA ASP A 175 -2.19 17.78 14.91
C ASP A 175 -3.06 16.58 15.26
N ILE A 176 -4.14 16.35 14.51
CA ILE A 176 -4.96 15.13 14.66
C ILE A 176 -4.11 13.89 14.40
N CYS A 177 -3.39 13.84 13.27
CA CYS A 177 -2.56 12.69 12.91
C CYS A 177 -1.49 12.40 13.98
N LYS A 178 -0.80 13.43 14.50
CA LYS A 178 0.20 13.27 15.56
C LYS A 178 -0.41 12.74 16.86
N LYS A 179 -1.56 13.29 17.28
CA LYS A 179 -2.26 12.85 18.49
C LYS A 179 -2.68 11.38 18.36
N ARG A 180 -3.27 11.00 17.22
CA ARG A 180 -3.70 9.62 17.00
C ARG A 180 -2.55 8.64 16.83
N MET A 181 -1.41 9.07 16.28
CA MET A 181 -0.18 8.27 16.28
C MET A 181 0.27 7.92 17.70
N ALA A 182 0.31 8.90 18.60
CA ALA A 182 0.67 8.67 20.01
C ALA A 182 -0.33 7.75 20.72
N VAL A 183 -1.63 7.90 20.46
CA VAL A 183 -2.66 7.00 20.99
C VAL A 183 -2.44 5.57 20.47
N ALA A 184 -2.24 5.39 19.16
CA ALA A 184 -2.02 4.08 18.57
C ALA A 184 -0.76 3.39 19.12
N GLU A 185 0.33 4.12 19.36
CA GLU A 185 1.55 3.59 19.98
C GLU A 185 1.31 3.14 21.43
N SER A 186 0.57 3.94 22.18
CA SER A 186 0.14 3.61 23.54
C SER A 186 -0.76 2.37 23.56
N GLU A 187 -1.76 2.30 22.69
CA GLU A 187 -2.68 1.15 22.59
C GLU A 187 -1.95 -0.12 22.15
N LYS A 188 -1.02 -0.01 21.19
CA LYS A 188 -0.17 -1.14 20.79
C LYS A 188 0.65 -1.66 21.97
N SER A 189 1.26 -0.77 22.74
CA SER A 189 2.06 -1.14 23.92
C SER A 189 1.19 -1.86 24.96
N PHE A 190 0.00 -1.30 25.24
CA PHE A 190 -0.96 -1.92 26.16
C PHE A 190 -1.41 -3.30 25.68
N PHE A 191 -1.70 -3.45 24.39
CA PHE A 191 -2.11 -4.72 23.79
C PHE A 191 -1.00 -5.77 23.87
N ILE A 192 0.27 -5.41 23.66
CA ILE A 192 1.40 -6.35 23.77
C ILE A 192 1.51 -6.90 25.19
N GLU A 193 1.33 -6.05 26.20
CA GLU A 193 1.43 -6.42 27.61
C GLU A 193 0.21 -7.22 28.10
N HIS A 194 -1.00 -6.79 27.75
CA HIS A 194 -2.25 -7.30 28.32
C HIS A 194 -3.01 -8.27 27.40
N GLY A 195 -2.67 -8.33 26.12
CA GLY A 195 -3.33 -9.16 25.12
C GLY A 195 -4.74 -8.71 24.73
N ARG A 196 -5.13 -7.47 25.06
CA ARG A 196 -6.44 -6.87 24.77
C ARG A 196 -6.33 -5.35 24.64
N TYR A 197 -7.30 -4.70 24.00
CA TYR A 197 -7.40 -3.23 23.93
C TYR A 197 -7.99 -2.67 25.22
N ARG A 198 -7.69 -1.40 25.56
CA ARG A 198 -8.11 -0.79 26.83
C ARG A 198 -9.62 -0.74 27.02
N ASP A 199 -10.35 -0.56 25.93
CA ASP A 199 -11.80 -0.47 25.88
C ASP A 199 -12.50 -1.84 25.70
N SER A 200 -11.73 -2.93 25.56
CA SER A 200 -12.26 -4.29 25.48
C SER A 200 -12.27 -4.97 26.87
N GLU A 201 -13.47 -5.23 27.40
CA GLU A 201 -13.63 -6.11 28.57
C GLU A 201 -13.79 -7.57 28.11
N ILE A 202 -13.44 -8.54 28.98
CA ILE A 202 -13.37 -9.98 28.63
C ILE A 202 -14.69 -10.51 28.04
N ASP A 203 -15.83 -9.90 28.38
CA ASP A 203 -17.17 -10.26 27.89
C ASP A 203 -17.84 -9.14 27.06
N ARG A 204 -17.09 -8.10 26.65
CA ARG A 204 -17.62 -6.96 25.87
C ARG A 204 -16.62 -6.54 24.78
N PRO A 205 -16.92 -6.78 23.49
CA PRO A 205 -16.08 -6.29 22.42
C PRO A 205 -16.07 -4.75 22.40
N ALA A 206 -14.90 -4.18 22.07
CA ALA A 206 -14.69 -2.75 21.89
C ALA A 206 -15.66 -2.18 20.83
N LEU A 207 -16.28 -1.03 21.12
CA LEU A 207 -17.04 -0.26 20.12
C LEU A 207 -16.09 0.52 19.19
N SER A 208 -14.91 0.91 19.68
CA SER A 208 -13.94 1.72 18.94
C SER A 208 -13.05 0.86 18.05
N TYR A 209 -12.80 1.36 16.84
CA TYR A 209 -11.82 0.79 15.93
C TYR A 209 -10.50 1.56 16.03
N PHE A 210 -9.40 0.86 16.33
CA PHE A 210 -8.06 1.44 16.34
C PHE A 210 -7.26 1.04 15.10
N TYR A 211 -6.63 2.03 14.47
CA TYR A 211 -5.67 1.81 13.41
C TYR A 211 -4.29 1.46 13.99
N PRO A 212 -3.48 0.65 13.30
CA PRO A 212 -2.09 0.43 13.68
C PRO A 212 -1.28 1.74 13.66
N PRO A 213 -0.22 1.86 14.48
CA PRO A 213 0.65 3.04 14.48
C PRO A 213 1.20 3.42 13.11
N LEU A 214 1.51 2.42 12.27
CA LEU A 214 2.03 2.62 10.92
C LEU A 214 1.07 3.42 10.03
N THR A 215 -0.25 3.19 10.19
CA THR A 215 -1.28 3.91 9.44
C THR A 215 -1.30 5.39 9.81
N TRP A 216 -1.22 5.72 11.10
CA TRP A 216 -1.15 7.11 11.55
C TRP A 216 0.20 7.78 11.25
N LEU A 217 1.30 7.02 11.24
CA LEU A 217 2.61 7.49 10.80
C LEU A 217 2.56 7.92 9.32
N GLN A 218 1.97 7.10 8.46
CA GLN A 218 1.76 7.40 7.05
C GLN A 218 0.85 8.64 6.84
N LYS A 219 -0.27 8.72 7.57
CA LYS A 219 -1.15 9.90 7.49
C LYS A 219 -0.48 11.18 7.99
N THR A 220 0.35 11.10 9.01
CA THR A 220 1.18 12.22 9.49
C THR A 220 2.15 12.66 8.40
N TRP A 221 2.76 11.73 7.68
CA TRP A 221 3.63 12.04 6.54
C TRP A 221 2.89 12.77 5.43
N ILE A 222 1.72 12.25 5.02
CA ILE A 222 0.85 12.91 4.02
C ILE A 222 0.51 14.34 4.45
N ALA A 223 0.10 14.55 5.71
CA ALA A 223 -0.24 15.87 6.22
C ALA A 223 0.95 16.85 6.20
N LEU A 224 2.15 16.38 6.58
CA LEU A 224 3.37 17.18 6.50
C LEU A 224 3.71 17.58 5.07
N LYS A 225 3.64 16.64 4.13
CA LYS A 225 3.93 16.91 2.72
C LYS A 225 2.86 17.82 2.11
N ALA A 226 1.58 17.61 2.41
CA ALA A 226 0.49 18.48 1.96
C ALA A 226 0.73 19.94 2.35
N LYS A 227 1.08 20.19 3.62
CA LYS A 227 1.47 21.53 4.08
C LYS A 227 2.68 22.08 3.32
N ALA A 228 3.78 21.34 3.31
CA ALA A 228 5.03 21.78 2.68
C ALA A 228 4.88 22.05 1.18
N TYR A 229 4.06 21.27 0.48
CA TYR A 229 3.80 21.42 -0.95
C TYR A 229 2.92 22.63 -1.23
N ASN A 230 1.97 22.93 -0.34
CA ASN A 230 1.15 24.13 -0.42
C ASN A 230 1.97 25.40 -0.21
N ASP A 231 2.81 25.43 0.82
CA ASP A 231 3.66 26.59 1.16
C ASP A 231 4.67 26.93 0.04
N GLN A 232 5.08 25.92 -0.73
CA GLN A 232 6.02 26.05 -1.85
C GLN A 232 5.35 26.35 -3.20
N CYS A 233 4.01 26.37 -3.26
CA CYS A 233 3.27 26.63 -4.50
C CYS A 233 3.20 28.13 -4.86
N ALA A 234 3.76 29.02 -4.04
CA ALA A 234 3.80 30.48 -4.25
C ALA A 234 4.88 30.95 -5.25
N ILE A 235 5.30 30.08 -6.18
CA ILE A 235 6.28 30.41 -7.23
C ILE A 235 5.54 31.11 -8.39
N GLU A 236 6.22 32.02 -9.09
CA GLU A 236 5.68 32.79 -10.22
C GLU A 236 4.83 31.91 -11.15
N GLU A 237 3.55 32.28 -11.29
CA GLU A 237 2.56 31.50 -12.01
C GLU A 237 2.80 31.59 -13.52
N ASP A 238 3.41 30.55 -14.12
CA ASP A 238 3.34 30.35 -15.56
C ASP A 238 1.88 29.99 -15.92
N ALA A 239 1.20 30.91 -16.61
CA ALA A 239 -0.20 30.77 -16.97
C ALA A 239 -0.50 29.49 -17.77
N GLY A 240 0.44 29.03 -18.62
CA GLY A 240 0.29 27.81 -19.40
C GLY A 240 0.41 26.55 -18.54
N ILE A 241 1.36 26.50 -17.61
CA ILE A 241 1.49 25.38 -16.67
C ILE A 241 0.24 25.30 -15.76
N VAL A 242 -0.23 26.45 -15.26
CA VAL A 242 -1.44 26.52 -14.42
C VAL A 242 -2.66 26.00 -15.19
N GLU A 243 -2.81 26.37 -16.46
CA GLU A 243 -3.89 25.87 -17.33
C GLU A 243 -3.86 24.35 -17.45
N TRP A 244 -2.71 23.75 -17.78
CA TRP A 244 -2.61 22.30 -17.95
C TRP A 244 -2.78 21.52 -16.65
N VAL A 245 -2.29 22.05 -15.53
CA VAL A 245 -2.54 21.47 -14.19
C VAL A 245 -4.02 21.58 -13.83
N SER A 246 -4.69 22.67 -14.18
CA SER A 246 -6.15 22.82 -14.02
C SER A 246 -6.91 21.79 -14.87
N ALA A 247 -6.50 21.59 -16.12
CA ALA A 247 -7.05 20.54 -16.97
C ALA A 247 -6.85 19.14 -16.36
N LEU A 248 -5.68 18.86 -15.78
CA LEU A 248 -5.40 17.59 -15.11
C LEU A 248 -6.32 17.35 -13.90
N LYS A 249 -6.64 18.39 -13.11
CA LYS A 249 -7.59 18.30 -11.98
C LYS A 249 -8.98 17.85 -12.42
N THR A 250 -9.38 18.08 -13.66
CA THR A 250 -10.67 17.62 -14.17
C THR A 250 -10.79 16.10 -14.23
N ALA A 251 -9.69 15.35 -14.10
CA ALA A 251 -9.72 13.91 -13.87
C ALA A 251 -10.56 13.53 -12.64
N ASP A 252 -10.64 14.41 -11.63
CA ASP A 252 -11.37 14.14 -10.40
C ASP A 252 -12.89 14.36 -10.52
N ASP A 253 -13.35 14.91 -11.65
CA ASP A 253 -14.76 15.17 -11.89
C ASP A 253 -15.52 13.88 -12.21
N ALA A 254 -16.31 13.42 -11.23
CA ALA A 254 -17.14 12.23 -11.35
C ALA A 254 -18.31 12.38 -12.34
N SER A 255 -18.68 13.60 -12.73
CA SER A 255 -19.69 13.83 -13.77
C SER A 255 -19.14 13.59 -15.18
N ARG A 256 -17.83 13.80 -15.36
CA ARG A 256 -17.14 13.65 -16.65
C ARG A 256 -16.66 12.23 -16.92
N PHE A 257 -16.35 11.49 -15.86
CA PHE A 257 -15.72 10.18 -15.99
C PHE A 257 -16.31 9.15 -15.01
N PRO A 258 -16.50 7.89 -15.44
CA PRO A 258 -16.99 6.85 -14.55
C PRO A 258 -15.98 6.55 -13.43
N ASN A 259 -16.50 6.09 -12.29
CA ASN A 259 -15.71 5.68 -11.12
C ASN A 259 -15.18 4.24 -11.22
N ASP A 260 -15.43 3.55 -12.32
CA ASP A 260 -14.85 2.24 -12.62
C ASP A 260 -13.32 2.35 -12.69
N ARG A 261 -12.59 1.49 -11.96
CA ARG A 261 -11.15 1.63 -11.72
C ARG A 261 -10.34 1.60 -13.01
N THR A 262 -10.45 0.53 -13.79
CA THR A 262 -9.59 0.33 -14.97
C THR A 262 -10.10 1.17 -16.14
N ARG A 263 -11.40 1.03 -16.47
CA ARG A 263 -12.02 1.77 -17.57
C ARG A 263 -11.99 3.28 -17.33
N GLY A 264 -12.17 3.73 -16.09
CA GLY A 264 -12.12 5.14 -15.72
C GLY A 264 -10.73 5.75 -15.84
N LEU A 265 -9.66 5.00 -15.55
CA LEU A 265 -8.29 5.48 -15.74
C LEU A 265 -7.97 5.67 -17.23
N ASP A 266 -8.34 4.70 -18.06
CA ASP A 266 -8.07 4.73 -19.51
C ASP A 266 -8.81 5.88 -20.19
N LEU A 267 -10.07 6.11 -19.83
CA LEU A 267 -10.86 7.22 -20.37
C LEU A 267 -10.25 8.58 -19.99
N ARG A 268 -9.83 8.75 -18.73
CA ARG A 268 -9.13 9.96 -18.26
C ARG A 268 -7.81 10.16 -19.00
N ARG A 269 -7.02 9.09 -19.15
CA ARG A 269 -5.74 9.12 -19.88
C ARG A 269 -5.91 9.56 -21.33
N LYS A 270 -6.94 9.05 -22.02
CA LYS A 270 -7.27 9.47 -23.40
C LYS A 270 -7.72 10.92 -23.46
N ALA A 271 -8.63 11.33 -22.58
CA ALA A 271 -9.17 12.70 -22.56
C ALA A 271 -8.13 13.75 -22.16
N LEU A 272 -7.14 13.38 -21.34
CA LEU A 272 -6.11 14.27 -20.82
C LEU A 272 -4.76 14.09 -21.52
N ALA A 273 -4.72 13.39 -22.67
CA ALA A 273 -3.48 13.07 -23.37
C ALA A 273 -2.67 14.31 -23.74
N GLU A 274 -3.31 15.36 -24.28
CA GLU A 274 -2.62 16.60 -24.61
C GLU A 274 -2.10 17.33 -23.35
N PRO A 275 -2.90 17.66 -22.32
CA PRO A 275 -2.39 18.29 -21.10
C PRO A 275 -1.24 17.51 -20.45
N ILE A 276 -1.34 16.17 -20.37
CA ILE A 276 -0.28 15.32 -19.83
C ILE A 276 0.99 15.44 -20.68
N GLN A 277 0.86 15.44 -22.01
CA GLN A 277 2.02 15.57 -22.89
C GLN A 277 2.67 16.95 -22.78
N ARG A 278 1.88 18.03 -22.73
CA ARG A 278 2.38 19.40 -22.51
C ARG A 278 3.15 19.49 -21.20
N LEU A 279 2.57 18.96 -20.12
CA LEU A 279 3.21 18.89 -18.79
C LEU A 279 4.48 18.05 -18.76
N LYS A 280 4.68 17.11 -19.70
CA LYS A 280 5.92 16.32 -19.83
C LYS A 280 7.00 17.03 -20.65
N THR A 281 6.63 18.03 -21.46
CA THR A 281 7.57 18.72 -22.37
C THR A 281 7.89 20.16 -21.97
N ALA A 282 7.13 20.74 -21.02
CA ALA A 282 7.24 22.16 -20.68
C ALA A 282 8.54 22.55 -19.96
N GLY A 283 9.14 21.63 -19.20
CA GLY A 283 10.38 21.87 -18.46
C GLY A 283 10.23 21.56 -16.97
N PRO A 284 11.32 21.61 -16.18
CA PRO A 284 11.29 21.23 -14.77
C PRO A 284 10.44 22.15 -13.89
N ASP A 285 10.09 23.34 -14.38
CA ASP A 285 9.27 24.31 -13.66
C ASP A 285 7.82 23.83 -13.45
N VAL A 286 7.39 22.75 -14.11
CA VAL A 286 6.09 22.11 -13.81
C VAL A 286 6.06 21.39 -12.46
N VAL A 287 7.21 20.98 -11.94
CA VAL A 287 7.31 20.09 -10.77
C VAL A 287 6.67 20.71 -9.51
N PRO A 288 6.89 22.00 -9.15
CA PRO A 288 6.19 22.63 -8.03
C PRO A 288 4.67 22.63 -8.17
N HIS A 289 4.13 22.88 -9.38
CA HIS A 289 2.68 22.95 -9.62
C HIS A 289 1.99 21.58 -9.52
N LEU A 290 2.73 20.48 -9.72
CA LEU A 290 2.19 19.11 -9.60
C LEU A 290 2.17 18.59 -8.15
N ARG A 291 3.05 19.09 -7.28
CA ARG A 291 3.17 18.61 -5.89
C ARG A 291 1.87 18.75 -5.09
N PRO A 292 1.08 19.84 -5.20
CA PRO A 292 -0.23 19.95 -4.54
C PRO A 292 -1.25 18.87 -4.96
N LEU A 293 -1.04 18.18 -6.09
CA LEU A 293 -1.86 17.04 -6.51
C LEU A 293 -1.33 15.69 -6.00
N ALA A 294 -0.02 15.59 -5.75
CA ALA A 294 0.67 14.34 -5.42
C ALA A 294 0.18 13.67 -4.13
N TRP A 295 -0.14 14.46 -3.09
CA TRP A 295 -0.55 13.95 -1.79
C TRP A 295 -2.02 13.52 -1.74
N LYS A 296 -2.83 13.93 -2.72
CA LYS A 296 -4.27 13.64 -2.76
C LYS A 296 -4.50 12.25 -3.35
N TYR A 297 -5.23 11.41 -2.61
CA TYR A 297 -5.77 10.18 -3.19
C TYR A 297 -6.91 10.53 -4.16
N SER A 298 -6.52 10.76 -5.41
CA SER A 298 -7.35 11.35 -6.45
C SER A 298 -6.91 10.83 -7.82
N TRP A 299 -7.78 10.93 -8.82
CA TRP A 299 -7.46 10.55 -10.19
C TRP A 299 -6.36 11.43 -10.78
N SER A 300 -6.41 12.74 -10.52
CA SER A 300 -5.36 13.66 -10.97
C SER A 300 -3.98 13.30 -10.37
N GLY A 301 -3.96 12.92 -9.08
CA GLY A 301 -2.76 12.45 -8.39
C GLY A 301 -2.12 11.20 -9.00
N LEU A 302 -2.89 10.32 -9.67
CA LEU A 302 -2.35 9.11 -10.31
C LEU A 302 -1.45 9.42 -11.51
N PHE A 303 -1.64 10.56 -12.16
CA PHE A 303 -0.83 10.99 -13.31
C PHE A 303 0.45 11.73 -12.88
N VAL A 304 0.56 12.14 -11.61
CA VAL A 304 1.72 12.91 -11.14
C VAL A 304 3.03 12.11 -11.25
N PRO A 305 3.13 10.85 -10.80
CA PRO A 305 4.40 10.10 -10.90
C PRO A 305 4.94 9.99 -12.32
N GLU A 306 4.08 9.75 -13.31
CA GLU A 306 4.53 9.61 -14.70
C GLU A 306 5.00 10.93 -15.31
N ILE A 307 4.41 12.06 -14.90
CA ILE A 307 4.86 13.39 -15.36
C ILE A 307 6.18 13.72 -14.68
N LEU A 308 6.30 13.52 -13.36
CA LEU A 308 7.56 13.73 -12.63
C LEU A 308 8.69 12.85 -13.18
N SER A 309 8.37 11.66 -13.69
CA SER A 309 9.36 10.68 -14.16
C SER A 309 10.28 11.23 -15.25
N VAL A 310 9.81 12.16 -16.10
CA VAL A 310 10.58 12.72 -17.22
C VAL A 310 11.57 13.80 -16.77
N TYR A 311 11.46 14.30 -15.53
CA TYR A 311 12.30 15.35 -14.99
C TYR A 311 13.32 14.78 -13.99
N PRO A 312 14.61 14.66 -14.36
CA PRO A 312 15.66 14.15 -13.48
C PRO A 312 16.16 15.23 -12.49
N THR A 313 15.25 15.99 -11.88
CA THR A 313 15.60 17.03 -10.90
C THR A 313 15.57 16.47 -9.47
N PRO A 314 16.36 17.04 -8.54
CA PRO A 314 16.30 16.65 -7.13
C PRO A 314 14.89 16.73 -6.54
N MET A 315 14.13 17.77 -6.89
CA MET A 315 12.76 17.96 -6.41
C MET A 315 11.79 16.91 -6.96
N ALA A 316 11.89 16.52 -8.24
CA ALA A 316 11.06 15.46 -8.81
C ALA A 316 11.40 14.10 -8.17
N THR A 317 12.69 13.78 -8.02
CA THR A 317 13.13 12.56 -7.33
C THR A 317 12.61 12.51 -5.89
N ARG A 318 12.74 13.61 -5.14
CA ARG A 318 12.25 13.69 -3.76
C ARG A 318 10.73 13.56 -3.68
N THR A 319 10.01 14.14 -4.63
CA THR A 319 8.55 14.01 -4.70
C THR A 319 8.13 12.56 -4.98
N LEU A 320 8.83 11.84 -5.87
CA LEU A 320 8.58 10.40 -6.09
C LEU A 320 8.85 9.56 -4.83
N ILE A 321 9.91 9.88 -4.08
CA ILE A 321 10.20 9.25 -2.79
C ILE A 321 9.04 9.52 -1.81
N ASP A 322 8.61 10.78 -1.67
CA ASP A 322 7.50 11.16 -0.81
C ASP A 322 6.20 10.39 -1.18
N ILE A 323 5.86 10.31 -2.48
CA ILE A 323 4.68 9.58 -2.97
C ILE A 323 4.78 8.08 -2.68
N SER A 324 5.97 7.50 -2.78
CA SER A 324 6.17 6.09 -2.45
C SER A 324 5.81 5.76 -1.00
N MET A 325 5.91 6.75 -0.10
CA MET A 325 5.58 6.63 1.32
C MET A 325 4.10 6.94 1.63
N PHE A 326 3.29 7.40 0.66
CA PHE A 326 1.86 7.71 0.88
C PHE A 326 0.96 6.47 0.92
N GLY A 327 1.47 5.29 0.56
CA GLY A 327 0.72 4.02 0.57
C GLY A 327 -0.49 3.97 -0.37
N PHE A 328 -0.50 4.82 -1.41
CA PHE A 328 -1.48 4.76 -2.48
C PHE A 328 -1.01 3.70 -3.47
N SER A 329 -1.59 2.48 -3.43
CA SER A 329 -1.02 1.31 -4.11
C SER A 329 -0.54 1.56 -5.55
N TYR A 330 -1.33 2.28 -6.36
CA TYR A 330 -0.94 2.63 -7.73
C TYR A 330 0.15 3.71 -7.78
N ALA A 331 -0.08 4.88 -7.17
CA ALA A 331 0.85 6.01 -7.27
C ALA A 331 2.19 5.73 -6.57
N SER A 332 2.17 5.05 -5.42
CA SER A 332 3.37 4.63 -4.72
C SER A 332 4.13 3.58 -5.54
N GLY A 333 3.46 2.57 -6.09
CA GLY A 333 4.10 1.58 -6.97
C GLY A 333 4.70 2.18 -8.24
N ALA A 334 3.97 3.09 -8.91
CA ALA A 334 4.47 3.82 -10.07
C ALA A 334 5.70 4.67 -9.71
N SER A 335 5.70 5.31 -8.54
CA SER A 335 6.84 6.12 -8.10
C SER A 335 8.08 5.28 -7.85
N LEU A 336 7.95 4.13 -7.18
CA LEU A 336 9.04 3.18 -6.98
C LEU A 336 9.62 2.69 -8.32
N HIS A 337 8.74 2.30 -9.25
CA HIS A 337 9.15 1.89 -10.60
C HIS A 337 9.93 2.98 -11.35
N TYR A 338 9.49 4.24 -11.27
CA TYR A 338 10.21 5.35 -11.91
C TYR A 338 11.53 5.68 -11.20
N LEU A 339 11.63 5.48 -9.88
CA LEU A 339 12.89 5.59 -9.15
C LEU A 339 13.87 4.49 -9.56
N GLU A 340 13.41 3.24 -9.71
CA GLU A 340 14.23 2.12 -10.20
C GLU A 340 14.79 2.40 -11.60
N LYS A 341 13.95 2.91 -12.51
CA LYS A 341 14.38 3.29 -13.87
C LYS A 341 15.46 4.36 -13.92
N ARG A 342 15.59 5.19 -12.88
CA ARG A 342 16.64 6.21 -12.77
C ARG A 342 17.99 5.64 -12.32
N GLY A 343 18.03 4.38 -11.88
CA GLY A 343 19.27 3.68 -11.54
C GLY A 343 20.08 4.41 -10.46
N ALA A 344 21.41 4.39 -10.58
CA ALA A 344 22.32 4.95 -9.57
C ALA A 344 22.04 6.41 -9.19
N ALA A 345 21.43 7.21 -10.08
CA ALA A 345 21.16 8.63 -9.87
C ALA A 345 20.23 8.90 -8.67
N VAL A 346 19.43 7.92 -8.20
CA VAL A 346 18.54 8.13 -7.04
C VAL A 346 19.17 7.78 -5.70
N ILE A 347 20.35 7.15 -5.69
CA ILE A 347 20.96 6.61 -4.46
C ILE A 347 21.27 7.73 -3.46
N THR A 348 21.80 8.87 -3.93
CA THR A 348 22.05 10.04 -3.07
C THR A 348 20.77 10.56 -2.44
N ALA A 349 19.68 10.68 -3.21
CA ALA A 349 18.39 11.14 -2.70
C ALA A 349 17.77 10.14 -1.70
N ILE A 350 17.94 8.83 -1.92
CA ILE A 350 17.50 7.79 -0.97
C ILE A 350 18.33 7.87 0.32
N ARG A 351 19.64 8.08 0.21
CA ARG A 351 20.53 8.27 1.38
C ARG A 351 20.12 9.49 2.20
N GLU A 352 19.86 10.62 1.55
CA GLU A 352 19.32 11.82 2.18
C GLU A 352 17.96 11.57 2.83
N ALA A 353 17.10 10.79 2.17
CA ALA A 353 15.80 10.44 2.74
C ALA A 353 15.95 9.68 4.07
N PHE A 354 16.95 8.81 4.23
CA PHE A 354 17.23 8.13 5.50
C PHE A 354 18.02 8.96 6.53
N SER A 355 18.74 10.01 6.10
CA SER A 355 19.39 10.94 7.05
C SER A 355 18.40 11.95 7.64
N MET A 356 17.33 12.27 6.91
CA MET A 356 16.26 13.15 7.34
C MET A 356 15.06 12.37 7.90
N ASP A 357 14.23 13.02 8.73
CA ASP A 357 12.89 12.52 9.05
C ASP A 357 12.87 11.05 9.57
N ARG A 358 13.87 10.67 10.38
CA ARG A 358 14.13 9.26 10.82
C ARG A 358 12.93 8.57 11.46
N LYS A 359 12.04 9.32 12.13
CA LYS A 359 10.79 8.78 12.69
C LYS A 359 9.87 8.13 11.63
N PHE A 360 10.02 8.50 10.36
CA PHE A 360 9.27 7.93 9.23
C PHE A 360 10.00 6.80 8.51
N ASP A 361 11.17 6.35 8.97
CA ASP A 361 11.90 5.22 8.37
C ASP A 361 11.05 3.94 8.21
N PRO A 362 10.12 3.59 9.12
CA PRO A 362 9.24 2.43 8.93
C PRO A 362 8.37 2.45 7.67
N ILE A 363 8.11 3.63 7.07
CA ILE A 363 7.35 3.75 5.81
C ILE A 363 8.27 3.97 4.58
N LYS A 364 9.59 4.00 4.75
CA LYS A 364 10.59 4.12 3.65
C LYS A 364 10.96 2.76 3.04
N THR A 365 10.29 1.68 3.40
CA THR A 365 10.67 0.32 2.95
C THR A 365 10.56 0.09 1.45
N GLY A 366 9.64 0.81 0.78
CA GLY A 366 9.56 0.80 -0.68
C GLY A 366 10.87 1.22 -1.34
N ILE A 367 11.49 2.32 -0.88
CA ILE A 367 12.76 2.82 -1.44
C ILE A 367 13.96 1.93 -1.06
N VAL A 368 13.85 1.11 -0.01
CA VAL A 368 14.83 0.04 0.27
C VAL A 368 14.78 -1.05 -0.80
N SER A 369 13.58 -1.45 -1.24
CA SER A 369 13.42 -2.40 -2.35
C SER A 369 14.02 -1.87 -3.66
N VAL A 370 13.90 -0.56 -3.91
CA VAL A 370 14.48 0.11 -5.09
C VAL A 370 15.99 -0.11 -5.14
N LEU A 371 16.70 0.04 -4.02
CA LEU A 371 18.15 -0.21 -3.93
C LEU A 371 18.51 -1.65 -4.35
N GLY A 372 17.75 -2.63 -3.87
CA GLY A 372 17.94 -4.04 -4.22
C GLY A 372 17.58 -4.40 -5.66
N ASN A 373 16.77 -3.57 -6.34
CA ASN A 373 16.41 -3.74 -7.74
C ASN A 373 17.41 -3.07 -8.68
N ILE A 374 18.02 -1.94 -8.27
CA ILE A 374 19.05 -1.22 -9.04
C ILE A 374 20.39 -1.96 -9.06
N ARG A 375 20.74 -2.65 -7.96
CA ARG A 375 21.91 -3.55 -7.86
C ARG A 375 23.27 -2.93 -8.21
N THR A 376 23.54 -1.69 -7.81
CA THR A 376 24.87 -1.07 -7.96
C THR A 376 25.70 -1.22 -6.68
N PRO A 377 27.03 -1.10 -6.73
CA PRO A 377 27.89 -1.12 -5.54
C PRO A 377 27.47 -0.09 -4.48
N GLU A 378 27.09 1.13 -4.89
CA GLU A 378 26.69 2.18 -3.95
C GLU A 378 25.34 1.87 -3.27
N ALA A 379 24.46 1.15 -3.97
CA ALA A 379 23.20 0.67 -3.41
C ALA A 379 23.47 -0.47 -2.41
N TYR A 380 24.42 -1.35 -2.72
CA TYR A 380 24.87 -2.41 -1.82
C TYR A 380 25.42 -1.84 -0.51
N ASP A 381 26.33 -0.87 -0.59
CA ASP A 381 26.94 -0.22 0.58
C ASP A 381 25.88 0.48 1.45
N LEU A 382 24.91 1.15 0.82
CA LEU A 382 23.80 1.76 1.54
C LEU A 382 22.95 0.71 2.26
N LEU A 383 22.64 -0.41 1.61
CA LEU A 383 21.88 -1.50 2.20
C LEU A 383 22.61 -2.18 3.37
N LEU A 384 23.93 -2.37 3.26
CA LEU A 384 24.76 -2.84 4.37
C LEU A 384 24.66 -1.91 5.58
N GLY A 385 24.73 -0.59 5.35
CA GLY A 385 24.52 0.40 6.41
C GLY A 385 23.13 0.30 7.08
N LEU A 386 22.09 -0.01 6.30
CA LEU A 386 20.72 -0.16 6.79
C LEU A 386 20.50 -1.42 7.65
N LEU A 387 21.40 -2.41 7.62
CA LEU A 387 21.34 -3.54 8.55
C LEU A 387 21.56 -3.14 10.02
N ALA A 388 22.24 -2.01 10.26
CA ALA A 388 22.46 -1.48 11.60
C ALA A 388 21.25 -0.69 12.15
N HIS A 389 20.22 -0.47 11.33
CA HIS A 389 19.08 0.39 11.64
C HIS A 389 18.30 -0.05 12.90
N GLU A 390 17.69 0.91 13.60
CA GLU A 390 16.96 0.67 14.86
C GLU A 390 15.63 -0.08 14.63
N SER A 391 14.94 0.23 13.53
CA SER A 391 13.69 -0.43 13.14
C SER A 391 13.94 -1.84 12.59
N PRO A 392 13.42 -2.91 13.22
CA PRO A 392 13.47 -4.27 12.70
C PRO A 392 12.86 -4.40 11.31
N HIS A 393 11.82 -3.59 11.02
CA HIS A 393 11.17 -3.60 9.73
C HIS A 393 12.14 -3.16 8.61
N VAL A 394 12.89 -2.08 8.83
CA VAL A 394 13.89 -1.60 7.85
C VAL A 394 15.01 -2.63 7.66
N VAL A 395 15.51 -3.22 8.75
CA VAL A 395 16.55 -4.26 8.69
C VAL A 395 16.08 -5.47 7.89
N ASN A 396 14.84 -5.92 8.09
CA ASN A 396 14.24 -7.04 7.36
C ASN A 396 14.17 -6.76 5.85
N TRP A 397 13.75 -5.55 5.45
CA TRP A 397 13.74 -5.14 4.04
C TRP A 397 15.14 -4.96 3.44
N ALA A 398 16.09 -4.44 4.22
CA ALA A 398 17.47 -4.30 3.77
C ALA A 398 18.12 -5.67 3.52
N GLY A 399 17.88 -6.65 4.41
CA GLY A 399 18.32 -8.02 4.23
C GLY A 399 17.72 -8.70 2.99
N ASP A 400 16.42 -8.52 2.73
CA ASP A 400 15.78 -9.02 1.51
C ASP A 400 16.40 -8.40 0.25
N ALA A 401 16.60 -7.08 0.26
CA ALA A 401 17.22 -6.34 -0.84
C ALA A 401 18.67 -6.76 -1.10
N LEU A 402 19.48 -7.00 -0.06
CA LEU A 402 20.83 -7.55 -0.19
C LEU A 402 20.83 -8.95 -0.81
N GLY A 403 19.85 -9.79 -0.44
CA GLY A 403 19.68 -11.12 -1.03
C GLY A 403 19.47 -11.13 -2.55
N LYS A 404 19.10 -10.00 -3.16
CA LYS A 404 18.96 -9.84 -4.61
C LYS A 404 20.31 -9.67 -5.32
N PHE A 405 21.38 -9.31 -4.62
CA PHE A 405 22.72 -9.19 -5.20
C PHE A 405 23.39 -10.56 -5.41
N GLU A 406 22.90 -11.60 -4.71
CA GLU A 406 23.41 -12.98 -4.83
C GLU A 406 24.91 -13.10 -4.50
N THR A 407 25.44 -12.16 -3.72
CA THR A 407 26.80 -12.15 -3.17
C THR A 407 26.80 -12.67 -1.74
N ILE A 408 27.79 -13.49 -1.38
CA ILE A 408 27.92 -14.03 -0.03
C ILE A 408 28.58 -13.07 0.96
N ASP A 409 29.19 -11.97 0.50
CA ASP A 409 29.95 -11.02 1.33
C ASP A 409 29.11 -10.38 2.44
N ALA A 410 27.82 -10.13 2.20
CA ALA A 410 26.90 -9.57 3.18
C ALA A 410 26.43 -10.59 4.23
N LEU A 411 26.67 -11.90 4.03
CA LEU A 411 26.07 -12.96 4.85
C LEU A 411 26.37 -12.81 6.35
N PRO A 412 27.62 -12.56 6.81
CA PRO A 412 27.91 -12.40 8.24
C PRO A 412 27.17 -11.19 8.83
N ALA A 413 27.10 -10.08 8.10
CA ALA A 413 26.40 -8.87 8.54
C ALA A 413 24.88 -9.10 8.62
N MET A 414 24.31 -9.81 7.64
CA MET A 414 22.89 -10.17 7.61
C MET A 414 22.51 -11.10 8.77
N GLU A 415 23.34 -12.10 9.08
CA GLU A 415 23.11 -13.00 10.22
C GLU A 415 23.14 -12.27 11.56
N ALA A 416 24.16 -11.44 11.78
CA ALA A 416 24.27 -10.61 12.98
C ALA A 416 23.07 -9.67 13.12
N ALA A 417 22.63 -9.06 12.02
CA ALA A 417 21.47 -8.18 12.00
C ALA A 417 20.16 -8.93 12.27
N SER A 418 19.96 -10.10 11.66
CA SER A 418 18.79 -10.96 11.92
C SER A 418 18.73 -11.38 13.39
N GLN A 419 19.85 -11.82 13.95
CA GLN A 419 19.93 -12.19 15.37
C GLN A 419 19.60 -11.00 16.29
N LYS A 420 20.14 -9.81 15.99
CA LYS A 420 19.87 -8.57 16.76
C LYS A 420 18.38 -8.24 16.82
N ILE A 421 17.66 -8.43 15.72
CA ILE A 421 16.23 -8.09 15.64
C ILE A 421 15.31 -9.25 16.07
N GLY A 422 15.87 -10.40 16.47
CA GLY A 422 15.10 -11.57 16.91
C GLY A 422 14.56 -12.46 15.77
N GLY A 423 15.08 -12.30 14.55
CA GLY A 423 14.68 -13.05 13.36
C GLY A 423 13.44 -12.48 12.66
N GLU A 424 13.50 -12.43 11.33
CA GLU A 424 12.41 -11.95 10.50
C GLU A 424 12.34 -12.70 9.16
N LYS A 425 11.12 -12.87 8.64
CA LYS A 425 10.86 -13.80 7.51
C LYS A 425 11.69 -13.53 6.26
N MET A 426 11.89 -12.26 5.88
CA MET A 426 12.49 -11.92 4.58
C MET A 426 14.01 -11.99 4.64
N ILE A 427 14.63 -11.37 5.64
CA ILE A 427 16.08 -11.49 5.88
C ILE A 427 16.49 -12.95 6.11
N ASP A 428 15.73 -13.73 6.87
CA ASP A 428 16.05 -15.15 7.10
C ASP A 428 15.94 -15.99 5.82
N ARG A 429 15.00 -15.66 4.94
CA ARG A 429 14.89 -16.29 3.63
C ARG A 429 16.08 -15.93 2.74
N ALA A 430 16.49 -14.67 2.74
CA ALA A 430 17.65 -14.21 1.98
C ALA A 430 18.94 -14.87 2.49
N ILE A 431 19.16 -14.93 3.82
CA ILE A 431 20.29 -15.64 4.45
C ILE A 431 20.34 -17.10 4.02
N ARG A 432 19.22 -17.83 4.10
CA ARG A 432 19.16 -19.24 3.67
C ARG A 432 19.58 -19.39 2.21
N ARG A 433 19.03 -18.56 1.32
CA ARG A 433 19.37 -18.57 -0.11
C ARG A 433 20.87 -18.33 -0.35
N LEU A 434 21.47 -17.38 0.35
CA LEU A 434 22.91 -17.06 0.22
C LEU A 434 23.80 -18.19 0.79
N LYS A 435 23.37 -18.90 1.84
CA LYS A 435 24.06 -20.10 2.36
C LYS A 435 24.05 -21.26 1.36
N ASP A 436 22.92 -21.48 0.70
CA ASP A 436 22.81 -22.49 -0.34
C ASP A 436 23.77 -22.18 -1.50
N LEU A 437 23.88 -20.91 -1.90
CA LEU A 437 24.85 -20.45 -2.91
C LEU A 437 26.30 -20.64 -2.46
N ALA A 438 26.63 -20.31 -1.21
CA ALA A 438 27.97 -20.52 -0.65
C ALA A 438 28.36 -22.01 -0.63
N SER A 439 27.40 -22.88 -0.32
CA SER A 439 27.62 -24.34 -0.26
C SER A 439 27.77 -24.96 -1.65
N ALA A 440 27.05 -24.45 -2.65
CA ALA A 440 27.17 -24.90 -4.04
C ALA A 440 28.49 -24.46 -4.71
N ALA A 441 29.14 -23.41 -4.21
CA ALA A 441 30.41 -22.92 -4.72
C ALA A 441 31.63 -23.73 -4.23
N ILE A 442 31.46 -24.61 -3.24
CA ILE A 442 32.50 -25.52 -2.75
C ILE A 442 32.35 -26.84 -3.52
N PRO A 443 33.33 -27.25 -4.37
CA PRO A 443 33.25 -28.52 -5.06
C PRO A 443 33.26 -29.69 -4.05
N PRO A 444 32.51 -30.78 -4.30
CA PRO A 444 32.56 -31.95 -3.45
C PRO A 444 33.97 -32.57 -3.47
N GLU A 445 34.49 -32.89 -2.29
CA GLU A 445 35.80 -33.53 -2.06
C GLU A 445 35.94 -34.90 -2.74
#